data_AF-A0A1H3PHJ3-F1
#
_entry.id   AF-A0A1H3PHJ3-F1
#
_cell.length_a   1.000
_cell.length_b   1.000
_cell.length_c   1.000
_cell.angle_alpha   90.00
_cell.angle_beta   90.00
_cell.angle_gamma   90.00
#
_symmetry.space_group_name_H-M   'P 1'
#
loop_
_entity.id
_entity.type
_entity.pdbx_description
1 polymer ?
#
loop_
_entity_poly.entity_id
_entity_poly.type
_entity_poly.pdbx_seq_one_letter_code
_entity_poly.pdbx_strand_id
1 'polypeptide(L)'
;MSKGFQFKPFSRKQKQLLMWWMPESPYAGFDGVIAEGSIRAGKTISMIDSFLMWSLTTFENQTFIIGGRSIGALNRNVVKPLFDILTAKGIKYKYVRSGEDRHIRIGSNIYYLFGGSNEKSQDTVQGLTAAGIYLDEVALMPRSFVDQCVGRCSVHGAKFFFNCNPKGPRHWFKTDFIDQAKERKFVRLHFLLEDNLSLDESVISRLKRQFSGVFYRRNILGEWVTAEGVIYSMFDEERHVVEQPPTNIVKTWIGVDYGNSNATTFMLCGLDSMGRFHVLDEYYHSGRDGLKKSPSQYVEEFQKFYSRHSWPIEYILIDPSAQAFTLQLYSELPPTERRKIAPSKNDVIPGIETVASLIESDRFSVQSRCKHFLEEIHAYTWDEKAQERGEDRPTKQHDHTLDAVRYCAYTLKHLWMRR
;
A
#
# COMPACT_ATOMS: atom_id res chain seq x y z
N MET A 1 1.15 31.52 -16.68
CA MET A 1 1.11 31.45 -15.20
C MET A 1 0.80 30.01 -14.82
N SER A 2 1.69 29.29 -14.14
CA SER A 2 1.35 27.96 -13.63
C SER A 2 0.23 28.14 -12.61
N LYS A 3 -0.86 27.36 -12.72
CA LYS A 3 -1.86 27.30 -11.64
C LYS A 3 -1.13 26.71 -10.42
N GLY A 4 -0.70 27.59 -9.50
CA GLY A 4 -0.09 27.19 -8.24
C GLY A 4 -1.05 26.29 -7.45
N PHE A 5 -0.50 25.50 -6.54
CA PHE A 5 -1.29 24.71 -5.59
C PHE A 5 -2.24 25.63 -4.83
N GLN A 6 -3.56 25.43 -4.99
CA GLN A 6 -4.58 26.20 -4.29
C GLN A 6 -5.20 25.34 -3.19
N PHE A 7 -5.09 25.81 -1.95
CA PHE A 7 -5.83 25.22 -0.85
C PHE A 7 -7.33 25.43 -1.07
N LYS A 8 -8.11 24.36 -1.01
CA LYS A 8 -9.55 24.45 -0.77
C LYS A 8 -9.81 24.72 0.72
N PRO A 9 -11.00 25.23 1.09
CA PRO A 9 -11.32 25.50 2.49
C PRO A 9 -11.09 24.28 3.38
N PHE A 10 -10.43 24.48 4.51
CA PHE A 10 -10.23 23.44 5.51
C PHE A 10 -11.50 23.20 6.33
N SER A 11 -11.85 21.94 6.54
CA SER A 11 -12.89 21.56 7.49
C SER A 11 -12.51 21.91 8.93
N ARG A 12 -13.47 21.84 9.86
CA ARG A 12 -13.21 22.06 11.28
C ARG A 12 -12.12 21.12 11.82
N LYS A 13 -12.14 19.84 11.41
CA LYS A 13 -11.17 18.84 11.86
C LYS A 13 -9.78 19.08 11.28
N GLN A 14 -9.71 19.48 10.01
CA GLN A 14 -8.44 19.92 9.40
C GLN A 14 -7.87 21.16 10.10
N LYS A 15 -8.71 22.13 10.47
CA LYS A 15 -8.30 23.30 11.26
C LYS A 15 -7.78 22.92 12.64
N GLN A 16 -8.41 21.96 13.33
CA GLN A 16 -7.89 21.42 14.59
C GLN A 16 -6.50 20.80 14.39
N LEU A 17 -6.32 19.98 13.35
CA LEU A 17 -5.02 19.39 13.02
C LEU A 17 -3.96 20.44 12.64
N LEU A 18 -4.35 21.56 12.02
CA LEU A 18 -3.42 22.63 11.63
C LEU A 18 -2.90 23.44 12.83
N MET A 19 -3.75 23.64 13.84
CA MET A 19 -3.53 24.66 14.88
C MET A 19 -3.42 24.09 16.30
N TRP A 20 -3.43 22.77 16.48
CA TRP A 20 -3.41 22.16 17.82
C TRP A 20 -2.21 22.57 18.69
N TRP A 21 -1.10 22.93 18.06
CA TRP A 21 0.17 23.31 18.70
C TRP A 21 0.29 24.80 19.03
N MET A 22 -0.64 25.64 18.55
CA MET A 22 -0.63 27.09 18.77
C MET A 22 -0.82 27.42 20.26
N PRO A 23 -0.23 28.51 20.79
CA PRO A 23 -0.34 28.88 22.21
C PRO A 23 -1.78 28.99 22.73
N GLU A 24 -2.72 29.43 21.89
CA GLU A 24 -4.14 29.61 22.22
C GLU A 24 -4.93 28.29 22.19
N SER A 25 -4.32 27.21 21.69
CA SER A 25 -4.95 25.90 21.63
C SER A 25 -5.01 25.27 23.03
N PRO A 26 -6.15 24.65 23.42
CA PRO A 26 -6.21 23.87 24.67
C PRO A 26 -5.25 22.66 24.65
N TYR A 27 -4.69 22.33 23.49
CA TYR A 27 -3.73 21.24 23.30
C TYR A 27 -2.28 21.72 23.13
N ALA A 28 -1.97 23.01 23.33
CA ALA A 28 -0.62 23.55 23.11
C ALA A 28 0.47 22.77 23.89
N GLY A 29 0.14 22.37 25.12
CA GLY A 29 1.00 21.59 26.02
C GLY A 29 1.01 20.09 25.79
N PHE A 30 0.40 19.60 24.70
CA PHE A 30 0.40 18.19 24.33
C PHE A 30 1.69 17.83 23.58
N ASP A 31 2.14 16.59 23.72
CA ASP A 31 3.39 16.09 23.17
C ASP A 31 3.26 15.69 21.69
N GLY A 32 2.05 15.40 21.22
CA GLY A 32 1.85 15.02 19.82
C GLY A 32 0.40 15.04 19.33
N VAL A 33 0.23 14.69 18.06
CA VAL A 33 -1.06 14.52 17.40
C VAL A 33 -1.09 13.23 16.57
N ILE A 34 -2.21 12.52 16.63
CA ILE A 34 -2.52 11.33 15.84
C ILE A 34 -3.74 11.64 14.97
N ALA A 35 -3.56 11.67 13.66
CA ALA A 35 -4.63 11.76 12.68
C ALA A 35 -4.89 10.38 12.04
N GLU A 36 -5.95 9.71 12.44
CA GLU A 36 -6.31 8.35 11.97
C GLU A 36 -7.67 8.34 11.28
N GLY A 37 -8.03 7.24 10.61
CA GLY A 37 -9.35 7.06 9.98
C GLY A 37 -9.28 6.83 8.46
N SER A 38 -10.30 7.24 7.72
CA SER A 38 -10.54 6.83 6.33
C SER A 38 -9.48 7.31 5.32
N ILE A 39 -9.36 6.61 4.19
CA ILE A 39 -8.54 7.07 3.07
C ILE A 39 -9.08 8.39 2.52
N ARG A 40 -8.22 9.17 1.85
CA ARG A 40 -8.60 10.43 1.17
C ARG A 40 -9.31 11.48 2.04
N ALA A 41 -9.28 11.36 3.36
CA ALA A 41 -9.90 12.30 4.31
C ALA A 41 -9.16 13.64 4.52
N GLY A 42 -8.18 13.96 3.66
CA GLY A 42 -7.44 15.24 3.76
C GLY A 42 -6.44 15.33 4.91
N LYS A 43 -6.16 14.22 5.62
CA LYS A 43 -5.22 14.14 6.76
C LYS A 43 -3.81 14.63 6.40
N THR A 44 -3.21 13.99 5.40
CA THR A 44 -1.79 14.16 5.05
C THR A 44 -1.45 15.61 4.71
N ILE A 45 -2.25 16.28 3.88
CA ILE A 45 -1.99 17.68 3.48
C ILE A 45 -2.06 18.62 4.67
N SER A 46 -3.10 18.50 5.50
CA SER A 46 -3.24 19.33 6.71
C SER A 46 -2.13 19.05 7.72
N MET A 47 -1.67 17.81 7.81
CA MET A 47 -0.60 17.42 8.73
C MET A 47 0.78 17.91 8.28
N ILE A 48 1.07 17.86 6.97
CA ILE A 48 2.30 18.42 6.40
C ILE A 48 2.38 19.91 6.70
N ASP A 49 1.29 20.65 6.43
CA ASP A 49 1.27 22.09 6.69
C ASP A 49 1.41 22.38 8.20
N SER A 50 0.68 21.66 9.04
CA SER A 50 0.81 21.81 10.50
C SER A 50 2.24 21.58 10.98
N PHE A 51 2.88 20.50 10.53
CA PHE A 51 4.22 20.14 10.95
C PHE A 51 5.24 21.19 10.51
N LEU A 52 5.17 21.63 9.25
CA LEU A 52 6.05 22.68 8.72
C LEU A 52 5.89 24.01 9.46
N MET A 53 4.65 24.46 9.67
CA MET A 53 4.40 25.75 10.31
C MET A 53 4.85 25.72 11.77
N TRP A 54 4.56 24.64 12.49
CA TRP A 54 5.05 24.45 13.85
C TRP A 54 6.58 24.45 13.91
N SER A 55 7.24 23.61 13.10
CA SER A 55 8.70 23.45 13.17
C SER A 55 9.45 24.73 12.83
N LEU A 56 8.96 25.49 11.84
CA LEU A 56 9.57 26.77 11.43
C LEU A 56 9.25 27.93 12.38
N THR A 57 8.14 27.87 13.12
CA THR A 57 7.79 28.92 14.09
C THR A 57 8.51 28.72 15.42
N THR A 58 8.71 27.47 15.84
CA THR A 58 9.20 27.15 17.19
C THR A 58 10.72 26.93 17.25
N PHE A 59 11.37 26.57 16.16
CA PHE A 59 12.78 26.15 16.19
C PHE A 59 13.64 26.80 15.11
N GLU A 60 14.89 27.03 15.47
CA GLU A 60 15.97 27.40 14.56
C GLU A 60 17.20 26.50 14.81
N ASN A 61 17.96 26.22 13.75
CA ASN A 61 19.15 25.36 13.80
C ASN A 61 18.87 23.96 14.38
N GLN A 62 17.67 23.42 14.14
CA GLN A 62 17.26 22.11 14.61
C GLN A 62 17.07 21.09 13.49
N THR A 63 17.06 19.83 13.91
CA THR A 63 16.88 18.68 13.05
C THR A 63 15.52 18.03 13.28
N PHE A 64 14.89 17.56 12.21
CA PHE A 64 13.59 16.89 12.24
C PHE A 64 13.63 15.59 11.44
N ILE A 65 12.75 14.65 11.78
CA ILE A 65 12.59 13.37 11.09
C ILE A 65 11.27 13.39 10.32
N ILE A 66 11.30 13.02 9.04
CA ILE A 66 10.11 12.72 8.24
C ILE A 66 10.22 11.28 7.74
N GLY A 67 9.28 10.42 8.15
CA GLY A 67 9.28 9.00 7.85
C GLY A 67 8.04 8.55 7.08
N GLY A 68 8.21 7.59 6.17
CA GLY A 68 7.12 6.88 5.50
C GLY A 68 7.45 5.40 5.33
N ARG A 69 6.49 4.56 4.93
CA ARG A 69 6.71 3.11 4.73
C ARG A 69 7.95 2.79 3.89
N SER A 70 8.19 3.55 2.84
CA SER A 70 9.42 3.50 2.05
C SER A 70 9.76 4.90 1.56
N ILE A 71 11.02 5.13 1.17
CA ILE A 71 11.43 6.44 0.65
C ILE A 71 10.65 6.83 -0.63
N GLY A 72 10.29 5.84 -1.45
CA GLY A 72 9.48 6.06 -2.65
C GLY A 72 8.04 6.45 -2.34
N ALA A 73 7.43 5.83 -1.32
CA ALA A 73 6.09 6.22 -0.85
C ALA A 73 6.11 7.61 -0.21
N LEU A 74 7.08 7.86 0.68
CA LEU A 74 7.26 9.14 1.35
C LEU A 74 7.41 10.29 0.34
N ASN A 75 8.23 10.08 -0.70
CA ASN A 75 8.43 11.10 -1.73
C ASN A 75 7.13 11.48 -2.46
N ARG A 76 6.26 10.49 -2.73
CA ARG A 76 4.99 10.72 -3.44
C ARG A 76 3.92 11.33 -2.55
N ASN A 77 3.78 10.82 -1.32
CA ASN A 77 2.68 11.14 -0.43
C ASN A 77 2.95 12.41 0.39
N VAL A 78 4.22 12.67 0.73
CA VAL A 78 4.61 13.75 1.65
C VAL A 78 5.51 14.78 0.99
N VAL A 79 6.68 14.38 0.49
CA VAL A 79 7.72 15.35 0.07
C VAL A 79 7.27 16.20 -1.11
N LYS A 80 6.62 15.60 -2.11
CA LYS A 80 6.09 16.35 -3.25
C LYS A 80 5.01 17.37 -2.82
N PRO A 81 3.95 16.99 -2.09
CA PRO A 81 3.00 17.98 -1.57
C PRO A 81 3.62 19.01 -0.63
N LEU A 82 4.62 18.62 0.17
CA LEU A 82 5.40 19.53 1.02
C LEU A 82 6.05 20.64 0.18
N PHE A 83 6.67 20.30 -0.95
CA PHE A 83 7.24 21.30 -1.87
C PHE A 83 6.17 22.20 -2.50
N ASP A 84 5.00 21.65 -2.85
CA ASP A 84 3.88 22.43 -3.36
C ASP A 84 3.41 23.48 -2.32
N ILE A 85 3.34 23.09 -1.04
CA ILE A 85 2.97 23.97 0.08
C ILE A 85 4.03 25.05 0.30
N LEU A 86 5.32 24.68 0.36
CA LEU A 86 6.41 25.65 0.53
C LEU A 86 6.43 26.68 -0.62
N THR A 87 6.27 26.22 -1.86
CA THR A 87 6.21 27.08 -3.03
C THR A 87 5.01 28.02 -2.95
N ALA A 88 3.83 27.52 -2.58
CA ALA A 88 2.63 28.33 -2.42
C ALA A 88 2.76 29.41 -1.33
N LYS A 89 3.51 29.14 -0.25
CA LYS A 89 3.77 30.10 0.84
C LYS A 89 5.02 30.97 0.59
N GLY A 90 5.73 30.80 -0.52
CA GLY A 90 6.96 31.55 -0.82
C GLY A 90 8.15 31.18 0.08
N ILE A 91 8.13 30.01 0.71
CA ILE A 91 9.19 29.55 1.61
C ILE A 91 10.26 28.82 0.79
N LYS A 92 11.50 29.34 0.83
CA LYS A 92 12.63 28.75 0.12
C LYS A 92 13.11 27.47 0.80
N TYR A 93 13.52 26.50 0.00
CA TYR A 93 14.07 25.23 0.48
C TYR A 93 15.18 24.71 -0.44
N LYS A 94 16.03 23.84 0.11
CA LYS A 94 17.03 23.07 -0.65
C LYS A 94 16.81 21.58 -0.40
N TYR A 95 16.64 20.81 -1.46
CA TYR A 95 16.43 19.36 -1.37
C TYR A 95 17.69 18.58 -1.75
N VAL A 96 18.17 17.74 -0.84
CA VAL A 96 19.27 16.79 -1.07
C VAL A 96 18.67 15.40 -1.27
N ARG A 97 18.67 14.95 -2.53
CA ARG A 97 17.93 13.76 -2.98
C ARG A 97 18.75 12.45 -2.96
N SER A 98 20.06 12.54 -2.78
CA SER A 98 21.01 11.43 -2.96
C SER A 98 22.04 11.39 -1.83
N GLY A 99 22.56 10.20 -1.56
CA GLY A 99 23.44 9.92 -0.42
C GLY A 99 22.70 9.22 0.73
N GLU A 100 23.45 8.89 1.77
CA GLU A 100 22.95 8.35 3.04
C GLU A 100 22.22 9.44 3.84
N ASP A 101 22.57 10.71 3.62
CA ASP A 101 21.97 11.90 4.23
C ASP A 101 20.93 12.56 3.29
N ARG A 102 19.77 11.93 3.11
CA ARG A 102 18.66 12.52 2.34
C ARG A 102 17.88 13.48 3.25
N HIS A 103 17.89 14.76 2.91
CA HIS A 103 17.21 15.78 3.71
C HIS A 103 16.71 16.96 2.89
N ILE A 104 15.83 17.74 3.52
CA ILE A 104 15.37 19.04 3.05
C ILE A 104 15.88 20.09 4.02
N ARG A 105 16.48 21.19 3.53
CA ARG A 105 16.82 22.36 4.35
C ARG A 105 15.78 23.44 4.12
N ILE A 106 15.20 23.96 5.19
CA ILE A 106 14.20 25.03 5.16
C ILE A 106 14.56 26.02 6.26
N GLY A 107 14.92 27.26 5.88
CA GLY A 107 15.55 28.19 6.81
C GLY A 107 16.86 27.62 7.36
N SER A 108 17.03 27.67 8.69
CA SER A 108 18.16 27.06 9.42
C SER A 108 17.93 25.59 9.81
N ASN A 109 16.72 25.05 9.59
CA ASN A 109 16.35 23.71 10.02
C ASN A 109 16.62 22.65 8.93
N ILE A 110 16.90 21.42 9.37
CA ILE A 110 17.17 20.26 8.51
C ILE A 110 16.12 19.16 8.77
N TYR A 111 15.53 18.62 7.71
CA TYR A 111 14.47 17.60 7.77
C TYR A 111 14.95 16.34 7.07
N TYR A 112 15.37 15.32 7.83
CA TYR A 112 15.87 14.05 7.31
C TYR A 112 14.72 13.13 6.88
N LEU A 113 14.91 12.43 5.76
CA LEU A 113 13.88 11.61 5.13
C LEU A 113 14.22 10.12 5.27
N PHE A 114 13.34 9.37 5.93
CA PHE A 114 13.55 7.95 6.18
C PHE A 114 12.43 7.07 5.59
N GLY A 115 12.81 5.89 5.10
CA GLY A 115 11.87 4.84 4.74
C GLY A 115 11.90 3.73 5.79
N GLY A 116 10.81 3.50 6.51
CA GLY A 116 10.71 2.47 7.54
C GLY A 116 10.23 1.11 6.99
N SER A 117 10.87 0.59 5.94
CA SER A 117 10.39 -0.63 5.26
C SER A 117 10.89 -1.94 5.87
N ASN A 118 11.98 -1.91 6.64
CA ASN A 118 12.59 -3.09 7.25
C ASN A 118 13.40 -2.69 8.50
N GLU A 119 13.75 -3.66 9.34
CA GLU A 119 14.52 -3.40 10.57
C GLU A 119 15.90 -2.80 10.28
N LYS A 120 16.51 -3.05 9.11
CA LYS A 120 17.77 -2.42 8.70
C LYS A 120 17.69 -0.90 8.54
N SER A 121 16.47 -0.35 8.41
CA SER A 121 16.23 1.10 8.35
C SER A 121 16.43 1.78 9.73
N GLN A 122 16.54 0.99 10.80
CA GLN A 122 16.80 1.44 12.16
C GLN A 122 18.20 2.04 12.30
N ASP A 123 19.21 1.37 11.74
CA ASP A 123 20.62 1.76 11.86
C ASP A 123 20.86 3.19 11.34
N THR A 124 20.10 3.61 10.33
CA THR A 124 20.17 4.97 9.75
C THR A 124 19.60 6.08 10.65
N VAL A 125 18.74 5.77 11.62
CA VAL A 125 18.19 6.76 12.57
C VAL A 125 19.07 6.87 13.83
N GLN A 126 20.02 5.95 14.01
CA GLN A 126 20.89 5.92 15.18
C GLN A 126 21.85 7.13 15.18
N GLY A 127 21.99 7.77 16.35
CA GLY A 127 22.87 8.93 16.54
C GLY A 127 22.28 10.29 16.17
N LEU A 128 21.09 10.35 15.59
CA LEU A 128 20.41 11.62 15.31
C LEU A 128 19.75 12.20 16.57
N THR A 129 19.90 13.50 16.80
CA THR A 129 19.08 14.24 17.77
C THR A 129 18.06 15.06 16.99
N ALA A 130 16.77 14.91 17.31
CA ALA A 130 15.68 15.57 16.60
C ALA A 130 14.81 16.43 17.54
N ALA A 131 14.27 17.52 17.01
CA ALA A 131 13.29 18.39 17.65
C ALA A 131 11.84 18.03 17.30
N GLY A 132 11.62 16.98 16.50
CA GLY A 132 10.28 16.48 16.21
C GLY A 132 10.28 15.45 15.09
N ILE A 133 9.21 14.67 15.03
CA ILE A 133 9.02 13.66 13.98
C ILE A 133 7.66 13.82 13.31
N TYR A 134 7.62 13.54 12.02
CA TYR A 134 6.40 13.30 11.24
C TYR A 134 6.46 11.93 10.57
N LEU A 135 5.60 11.00 10.96
CA LEU A 135 5.48 9.67 10.35
C LEU A 135 4.14 9.51 9.62
N ASP A 136 4.23 9.36 8.29
CA ASP A 136 3.10 9.13 7.39
C ASP A 136 2.84 7.63 7.22
N GLU A 137 1.56 7.23 7.28
CA GLU A 137 1.15 5.82 7.26
C GLU A 137 1.84 4.97 8.34
N VAL A 138 1.94 5.50 9.57
CA VAL A 138 2.74 4.90 10.67
C VAL A 138 2.35 3.46 11.01
N ALA A 139 1.08 3.08 10.80
CA ALA A 139 0.61 1.70 10.99
C ALA A 139 1.19 0.69 10.00
N LEU A 140 1.94 1.12 8.98
CA LEU A 140 2.67 0.26 8.04
C LEU A 140 4.16 0.12 8.39
N MET A 141 4.62 0.81 9.43
CA MET A 141 6.02 0.78 9.87
C MET A 141 6.22 -0.27 10.98
N PRO A 142 7.41 -0.89 11.05
CA PRO A 142 7.78 -1.70 12.21
C PRO A 142 7.74 -0.87 13.50
N ARG A 143 7.19 -1.43 14.58
CA ARG A 143 7.16 -0.79 15.90
C ARG A 143 8.54 -0.31 16.34
N SER A 144 9.55 -1.16 16.17
CA SER A 144 10.95 -0.88 16.52
C SER A 144 11.52 0.36 15.82
N PHE A 145 11.13 0.62 14.57
CA PHE A 145 11.54 1.85 13.86
C PHE A 145 10.88 3.09 14.49
N VAL A 146 9.59 3.02 14.80
CA VAL A 146 8.85 4.14 15.40
C VAL A 146 9.37 4.46 16.80
N ASP A 147 9.60 3.44 17.62
CA ASP A 147 10.18 3.58 18.97
C ASP A 147 11.56 4.25 18.91
N GLN A 148 12.40 3.90 17.94
CA GLN A 148 13.69 4.57 17.74
C GLN A 148 13.55 6.03 17.31
N CYS A 149 12.66 6.34 16.37
CA CYS A 149 12.38 7.73 15.97
C CYS A 149 11.89 8.58 17.14
N VAL A 150 10.97 8.04 17.95
CA VAL A 150 10.48 8.70 19.16
C VAL A 150 11.63 8.92 20.16
N GLY A 151 12.48 7.91 20.36
CA GLY A 151 13.65 8.00 21.24
C GLY A 151 14.71 9.01 20.80
N ARG A 152 14.70 9.50 19.55
CA ARG A 152 15.59 10.57 19.07
C ARG A 152 15.08 11.98 19.38
N CYS A 153 13.83 12.13 19.81
CA CYS A 153 13.24 13.43 20.14
C CYS A 153 13.56 13.86 21.56
N SER A 154 14.78 14.33 21.79
CA SER A 154 15.25 14.79 23.12
C SER A 154 15.29 16.31 23.27
N VAL A 155 15.10 17.08 22.21
CA VAL A 155 15.10 18.55 22.27
C VAL A 155 13.86 19.05 23.03
N HIS A 156 14.05 20.03 23.91
CA HIS A 156 12.95 20.63 24.66
C HIS A 156 11.87 21.19 23.72
N GLY A 157 10.61 20.84 23.98
CA GLY A 157 9.47 21.25 23.16
C GLY A 157 9.24 20.41 21.92
N ALA A 158 9.97 19.30 21.75
CA ALA A 158 9.76 18.39 20.62
C ALA A 158 8.33 17.84 20.59
N LYS A 159 7.79 17.68 19.38
CA LYS A 159 6.43 17.15 19.16
C LYS A 159 6.40 16.03 18.13
N PHE A 160 5.41 15.15 18.29
CA PHE A 160 5.21 13.96 17.47
C PHE A 160 3.97 14.09 16.57
N PHE A 161 4.14 13.86 15.27
CA PHE A 161 3.08 13.94 14.29
C PHE A 161 2.91 12.56 13.62
N PHE A 162 1.78 11.90 13.89
CA PHE A 162 1.46 10.60 13.28
C PHE A 162 0.17 10.64 12.47
N ASN A 163 0.20 10.10 11.24
CA ASN A 163 -1.04 9.73 10.55
C ASN A 163 -1.06 8.26 10.15
N CYS A 164 -2.25 7.69 10.04
CA CYS A 164 -2.43 6.36 9.47
C CYS A 164 -3.86 6.09 9.00
N ASN A 165 -4.02 4.95 8.34
CA ASN A 165 -5.30 4.29 8.16
C ASN A 165 -5.39 3.09 9.13
N PRO A 166 -6.60 2.72 9.57
CA PRO A 166 -6.81 1.63 10.52
C PRO A 166 -6.31 0.26 10.04
N LYS A 167 -5.93 -0.56 11.03
CA LYS A 167 -5.63 -2.00 10.91
C LYS A 167 -6.54 -2.80 11.85
N GLY A 168 -6.15 -4.02 12.20
CA GLY A 168 -6.82 -4.80 13.25
C GLY A 168 -6.78 -4.10 14.61
N PRO A 169 -7.75 -4.36 15.50
CA PRO A 169 -7.87 -3.70 16.82
C PRO A 169 -6.69 -4.00 17.75
N ARG A 170 -5.99 -5.13 17.54
CA ARG A 170 -4.81 -5.53 18.31
C ARG A 170 -3.48 -5.02 17.74
N HIS A 171 -3.52 -4.25 16.65
CA HIS A 171 -2.31 -3.68 16.06
C HIS A 171 -1.58 -2.79 17.09
N TRP A 172 -0.26 -2.92 17.20
CA TRP A 172 0.54 -2.24 18.24
C TRP A 172 0.30 -0.72 18.29
N PHE A 173 0.17 -0.05 17.15
CA PHE A 173 -0.06 1.40 17.13
C PHE A 173 -1.44 1.77 17.71
N LYS A 174 -2.44 0.88 17.59
CA LYS A 174 -3.76 1.08 18.18
C LYS A 174 -3.68 0.95 19.70
N THR A 175 -3.12 -0.14 20.18
CA THR A 175 -3.06 -0.45 21.62
C THR A 175 -2.11 0.47 22.38
N ASP A 176 -0.98 0.82 21.78
CA ASP A 176 0.12 1.49 22.48
C ASP A 176 0.07 3.01 22.35
N PHE A 177 -0.49 3.54 21.25
CA PHE A 177 -0.55 4.98 20.99
C PHE A 177 -1.98 5.52 20.95
N ILE A 178 -2.88 4.95 20.14
CA ILE A 178 -4.23 5.50 19.94
C ILE A 178 -5.10 5.34 21.19
N ASP A 179 -5.08 4.15 21.81
CA ASP A 179 -5.87 3.87 23.01
C ASP A 179 -5.31 4.52 24.27
N GLN A 180 -4.01 4.85 24.25
CA GLN A 180 -3.30 5.54 25.33
C GLN A 180 -3.09 7.04 25.01
N ALA A 181 -3.80 7.59 24.02
CA ALA A 181 -3.52 8.92 23.51
C ALA A 181 -3.66 9.99 24.61
N LYS A 182 -4.65 9.86 25.48
CA LYS A 182 -4.88 10.83 26.56
C LYS A 182 -3.74 10.79 27.60
N GLU A 183 -3.37 9.59 28.03
CA GLU A 183 -2.30 9.33 29.00
C GLU A 183 -0.94 9.80 28.48
N ARG A 184 -0.70 9.63 27.18
CA ARG A 184 0.51 10.07 26.48
C ARG A 184 0.48 11.52 26.01
N LYS A 185 -0.57 12.29 26.36
CA LYS A 185 -0.77 13.68 25.91
C LYS A 185 -0.69 13.84 24.39
N PHE A 186 -1.35 12.95 23.65
CA PHE A 186 -1.57 13.07 22.22
C PHE A 186 -2.99 13.57 21.92
N VAL A 187 -3.09 14.52 20.99
CA VAL A 187 -4.35 14.90 20.38
C VAL A 187 -4.74 13.79 19.41
N ARG A 188 -5.87 13.11 19.64
CA ARG A 188 -6.41 12.13 18.68
C ARG A 188 -7.50 12.76 17.83
N LEU A 189 -7.33 12.73 16.52
CA LEU A 189 -8.31 13.18 15.53
C LEU A 189 -8.67 12.03 14.59
N HIS A 190 -9.94 11.65 14.59
CA HIS A 190 -10.49 10.61 13.72
C HIS A 190 -11.14 11.24 12.48
N PHE A 191 -10.61 11.00 11.30
CA PHE A 191 -11.01 11.61 10.03
C PHE A 191 -11.81 10.64 9.14
N LEU A 192 -12.83 11.16 8.48
CA LEU A 192 -13.65 10.49 7.47
C LEU A 192 -13.60 11.24 6.13
N LEU A 193 -14.10 10.63 5.06
CA LEU A 193 -14.10 11.22 3.71
C LEU A 193 -14.77 12.60 3.68
N GLU A 194 -15.82 12.75 4.47
CA GLU A 194 -16.63 13.96 4.60
C GLU A 194 -15.87 15.13 5.25
N ASP A 195 -14.77 14.86 5.98
CA ASP A 195 -13.89 15.91 6.49
C ASP A 195 -13.04 16.56 5.40
N ASN A 196 -13.00 15.98 4.19
CA ASN A 196 -12.27 16.52 3.06
C ASN A 196 -13.20 17.28 2.11
N LEU A 197 -13.35 18.59 2.36
CA LEU A 197 -14.16 19.50 1.54
C LEU A 197 -13.66 19.67 0.09
N SER A 198 -12.54 19.04 -0.27
CA SER A 198 -12.07 19.02 -1.65
C SER A 198 -12.72 17.97 -2.53
N LEU A 199 -13.35 16.95 -1.94
CA LEU A 199 -13.96 15.84 -2.64
C LEU A 199 -15.42 16.13 -2.96
N ASP A 200 -15.81 15.91 -4.22
CA ASP A 200 -17.21 15.96 -4.62
C ASP A 200 -17.95 14.69 -4.15
N GLU A 201 -19.26 14.80 -3.93
CA GLU A 201 -20.10 13.68 -3.47
C GLU A 201 -20.06 12.47 -4.41
N SER A 202 -19.93 12.71 -5.72
CA SER A 202 -19.79 11.64 -6.72
C SER A 202 -18.48 10.85 -6.54
N VAL A 203 -17.40 11.53 -6.14
CA VAL A 203 -16.10 10.90 -5.84
C VAL A 203 -16.19 10.10 -4.55
N ILE A 204 -16.83 10.65 -3.51
CA ILE A 204 -17.08 9.94 -2.25
C ILE A 204 -17.88 8.66 -2.52
N SER A 205 -18.97 8.77 -3.26
CA SER A 205 -19.84 7.64 -3.62
C SER A 205 -19.08 6.58 -4.41
N ARG A 206 -18.22 6.99 -5.36
CA ARG A 206 -17.36 6.08 -6.11
C ARG A 206 -16.36 5.35 -5.21
N LEU A 207 -15.73 6.04 -4.26
CA LEU A 207 -14.82 5.42 -3.30
C LEU A 207 -15.55 4.41 -2.41
N LYS A 208 -16.75 4.74 -1.93
CA LYS A 208 -17.57 3.83 -1.12
C LYS A 208 -17.88 2.52 -1.85
N ARG A 209 -18.14 2.57 -3.17
CA ARG A 209 -18.39 1.37 -4.01
C ARG A 209 -17.14 0.53 -4.32
N GLN A 210 -15.93 1.00 -4.01
CA GLN A 210 -14.69 0.27 -4.33
C GLN A 210 -14.27 -0.70 -3.23
N PHE A 211 -14.95 -0.69 -2.08
CA PHE A 211 -14.59 -1.48 -0.91
C PHE A 211 -15.83 -2.14 -0.31
N SER A 212 -15.66 -3.34 0.21
CA SER A 212 -16.65 -4.08 1.00
C SER A 212 -15.99 -4.75 2.19
N GLY A 213 -16.81 -5.36 3.06
CA GLY A 213 -16.36 -6.13 4.22
C GLY A 213 -15.37 -5.36 5.09
N VAL A 214 -14.30 -6.04 5.51
CA VAL A 214 -13.28 -5.46 6.39
C VAL A 214 -12.58 -4.23 5.77
N PHE A 215 -12.36 -4.22 4.46
CA PHE A 215 -11.70 -3.11 3.78
C PHE A 215 -12.59 -1.87 3.74
N TYR A 216 -13.91 -2.01 3.61
CA TYR A 216 -14.84 -0.89 3.73
C TYR A 216 -14.80 -0.29 5.14
N ARG A 217 -14.91 -1.15 6.15
CA ARG A 217 -14.88 -0.72 7.56
C ARG A 217 -13.60 0.06 7.87
N ARG A 218 -12.43 -0.43 7.43
CA ARG A 218 -11.13 0.23 7.67
C ARG A 218 -10.95 1.48 6.81
N ASN A 219 -11.10 1.37 5.48
CA ASN A 219 -10.72 2.43 4.55
C ASN A 219 -11.79 3.52 4.39
N ILE A 220 -13.06 3.20 4.58
CA ILE A 220 -14.18 4.15 4.44
C ILE A 220 -14.69 4.61 5.80
N LEU A 221 -15.03 3.68 6.70
CA LEU A 221 -15.57 4.03 8.02
C LEU A 221 -14.47 4.37 9.05
N GLY A 222 -13.20 4.13 8.73
CA GLY A 222 -12.09 4.43 9.64
C GLY A 222 -12.02 3.49 10.85
N GLU A 223 -12.62 2.32 10.81
CA GLU A 223 -12.72 1.43 11.97
C GLU A 223 -11.50 0.50 12.12
N TRP A 224 -11.06 0.31 13.36
CA TRP A 224 -10.03 -0.66 13.73
C TRP A 224 -10.66 -2.03 14.00
N VAL A 225 -10.85 -2.83 12.96
CA VAL A 225 -11.65 -4.07 13.02
C VAL A 225 -10.86 -5.29 12.54
N THR A 226 -11.11 -6.44 13.17
CA THR A 226 -10.45 -7.70 12.82
C THR A 226 -10.84 -8.12 11.40
N ALA A 227 -9.89 -8.68 10.67
CA ALA A 227 -10.17 -9.36 9.42
C ALA A 227 -10.40 -10.84 9.73
N GLU A 228 -11.62 -11.35 9.51
CA GLU A 228 -12.02 -12.72 9.86
C GLU A 228 -12.65 -13.42 8.65
N GLY A 229 -12.52 -14.74 8.61
CA GLY A 229 -13.12 -15.58 7.56
C GLY A 229 -12.47 -15.43 6.19
N VAL A 230 -13.28 -15.67 5.15
CA VAL A 230 -12.87 -15.66 3.74
C VAL A 230 -12.52 -14.25 3.28
N ILE A 231 -11.35 -14.12 2.66
CA ILE A 231 -10.75 -12.85 2.23
C ILE A 231 -11.57 -12.22 1.12
N TYR A 232 -11.92 -13.00 0.10
CA TYR A 232 -12.68 -12.56 -1.06
C TYR A 232 -14.16 -12.93 -0.94
N SER A 233 -14.76 -12.68 0.23
CA SER A 233 -16.18 -12.97 0.51
C SER A 233 -17.18 -12.21 -0.36
N MET A 234 -16.73 -11.21 -1.13
CA MET A 234 -17.53 -10.51 -2.14
C MET A 234 -17.52 -11.17 -3.52
N PHE A 235 -16.71 -12.21 -3.72
CA PHE A 235 -16.74 -12.99 -4.95
C PHE A 235 -18.06 -13.76 -5.05
N ASP A 236 -18.65 -13.71 -6.24
CA ASP A 236 -19.97 -14.25 -6.54
C ASP A 236 -19.88 -14.91 -7.91
N GLU A 237 -20.14 -16.21 -7.97
CA GLU A 237 -19.99 -16.99 -9.21
C GLU A 237 -20.96 -16.53 -10.29
N GLU A 238 -22.19 -16.14 -9.95
CA GLU A 238 -23.19 -15.70 -10.94
C GLU A 238 -22.76 -14.41 -11.64
N ARG A 239 -21.98 -13.57 -10.95
CA ARG A 239 -21.51 -12.27 -11.44
C ARG A 239 -20.14 -12.34 -12.08
N HIS A 240 -19.24 -13.15 -11.53
CA HIS A 240 -17.81 -13.08 -11.84
C HIS A 240 -17.31 -14.28 -12.65
N VAL A 241 -18.06 -15.38 -12.75
CA VAL A 241 -17.67 -16.52 -13.59
C VAL A 241 -18.28 -16.36 -14.99
N VAL A 242 -17.44 -16.56 -16.01
CA VAL A 242 -17.84 -16.47 -17.42
C VAL A 242 -17.42 -17.71 -18.20
N GLU A 243 -18.28 -18.19 -19.09
CA GLU A 243 -17.99 -19.38 -19.91
C GLU A 243 -17.01 -19.08 -21.06
N GLN A 244 -17.07 -17.89 -21.64
CA GLN A 244 -16.26 -17.50 -22.79
C GLN A 244 -15.53 -16.18 -22.52
N PRO A 245 -14.27 -16.04 -22.97
CA PRO A 245 -13.50 -14.85 -22.71
C PRO A 245 -14.12 -13.67 -23.48
N PRO A 246 -14.04 -12.43 -22.95
CA PRO A 246 -14.48 -11.26 -23.69
C PRO A 246 -13.74 -11.13 -25.03
N THR A 247 -14.44 -10.67 -26.06
CA THR A 247 -13.83 -10.49 -27.40
C THR A 247 -12.97 -9.23 -27.50
N ASN A 248 -13.10 -8.31 -26.55
CA ASN A 248 -12.46 -7.00 -26.50
C ASN A 248 -11.24 -6.94 -25.57
N ILE A 249 -10.55 -8.06 -25.35
CA ILE A 249 -9.28 -8.09 -24.60
C ILE A 249 -8.20 -7.32 -25.38
N VAL A 250 -7.60 -6.32 -24.74
CA VAL A 250 -6.60 -5.42 -25.37
C VAL A 250 -5.18 -5.64 -24.87
N LYS A 251 -5.01 -6.23 -23.68
CA LYS A 251 -3.71 -6.54 -23.08
C LYS A 251 -3.78 -7.87 -22.36
N THR A 252 -2.71 -8.66 -22.43
CA THR A 252 -2.61 -9.94 -21.70
C THR A 252 -1.24 -10.13 -21.07
N TRP A 253 -1.21 -10.87 -19.97
CA TRP A 253 -0.05 -11.12 -19.12
C TRP A 253 -0.14 -12.51 -18.52
N ILE A 254 1.01 -13.06 -18.12
CA ILE A 254 1.06 -14.31 -17.37
C ILE A 254 1.64 -14.02 -15.99
N GLY A 255 0.89 -14.36 -14.95
CA GLY A 255 1.37 -14.40 -13.57
C GLY A 255 1.92 -15.78 -13.25
N VAL A 256 3.06 -15.85 -12.57
CA VAL A 256 3.71 -17.10 -12.21
C VAL A 256 3.96 -17.13 -10.70
N ASP A 257 3.33 -18.09 -10.01
CA ASP A 257 3.71 -18.50 -8.66
C ASP A 257 4.48 -19.82 -8.75
N TYR A 258 5.76 -19.79 -8.37
CA TYR A 258 6.65 -20.93 -8.54
C TYR A 258 6.90 -21.62 -7.20
N GLY A 259 6.52 -22.89 -7.12
CA GLY A 259 6.74 -23.76 -5.97
C GLY A 259 7.49 -25.02 -6.37
N ASN A 260 8.68 -25.23 -5.81
CA ASN A 260 9.42 -26.49 -6.02
C ASN A 260 8.79 -27.66 -5.22
N SER A 261 8.38 -27.39 -3.97
CA SER A 261 7.71 -28.36 -3.08
C SER A 261 6.21 -28.10 -2.88
N ASN A 262 5.74 -26.93 -3.31
CA ASN A 262 4.33 -26.53 -3.32
C ASN A 262 3.83 -26.52 -4.77
N ALA A 263 2.61 -26.07 -5.02
CA ALA A 263 2.13 -25.96 -6.38
C ALA A 263 2.91 -24.90 -7.18
N THR A 264 3.01 -25.12 -8.49
CA THR A 264 3.43 -24.12 -9.47
C THR A 264 2.24 -23.77 -10.34
N THR A 265 2.00 -22.47 -10.53
CA THR A 265 0.84 -21.95 -11.27
C THR A 265 1.26 -20.96 -12.34
N PHE A 266 0.62 -21.04 -13.51
CA PHE A 266 0.68 -20.01 -14.55
C PHE A 266 -0.73 -19.51 -14.81
N MET A 267 -0.97 -18.22 -14.55
CA MET A 267 -2.29 -17.60 -14.68
C MET A 267 -2.27 -16.63 -15.85
N LEU A 268 -3.01 -16.94 -16.92
CA LEU A 268 -3.20 -16.02 -18.03
C LEU A 268 -4.26 -14.99 -17.61
N CYS A 269 -3.84 -13.73 -17.53
CA CYS A 269 -4.71 -12.60 -17.19
C CYS A 269 -4.83 -11.65 -18.38
N GLY A 270 -5.95 -10.93 -18.45
CA GLY A 270 -6.20 -9.93 -19.48
C GLY A 270 -6.92 -8.70 -18.97
N LEU A 271 -6.84 -7.62 -19.76
CA LEU A 271 -7.61 -6.40 -19.55
C LEU A 271 -8.40 -6.10 -20.82
N ASP A 272 -9.69 -5.84 -20.66
CA ASP A 272 -10.55 -5.46 -21.78
C ASP A 272 -10.49 -3.96 -22.10
N SER A 273 -11.11 -3.56 -23.21
CA SER A 273 -11.17 -2.16 -23.62
C SER A 273 -11.91 -1.25 -22.62
N MET A 274 -12.77 -1.82 -21.77
CA MET A 274 -13.53 -1.13 -20.72
C MET A 274 -12.77 -1.02 -19.39
N GLY A 275 -11.59 -1.64 -19.28
CA GLY A 275 -10.78 -1.62 -18.06
C GLY A 275 -11.21 -2.65 -17.01
N ARG A 276 -11.87 -3.75 -17.42
CA ARG A 276 -12.15 -4.92 -16.58
C ARG A 276 -11.00 -5.92 -16.67
N PHE A 277 -10.67 -6.52 -15.54
CA PHE A 277 -9.62 -7.52 -15.38
C PHE A 277 -10.22 -8.93 -15.50
N HIS A 278 -9.54 -9.79 -16.25
CA HIS A 278 -10.03 -11.13 -16.58
C HIS A 278 -8.97 -12.18 -16.26
N VAL A 279 -9.34 -13.24 -15.56
CA VAL A 279 -8.56 -14.48 -15.46
C VAL A 279 -9.04 -15.41 -16.58
N LEU A 280 -8.18 -15.60 -17.59
CA LEU A 280 -8.54 -16.20 -18.88
C LEU A 280 -8.20 -17.69 -18.96
N ASP A 281 -7.14 -18.12 -18.30
CA ASP A 281 -6.77 -19.52 -18.25
C ASP A 281 -5.78 -19.80 -17.11
N GLU A 282 -5.68 -21.07 -16.73
CA GLU A 282 -4.76 -21.54 -15.71
C GLU A 282 -3.95 -22.76 -16.17
N TYR A 283 -2.73 -22.83 -15.68
CA TYR A 283 -1.96 -24.06 -15.50
C TYR A 283 -1.74 -24.24 -14.00
N TYR A 284 -1.98 -25.43 -13.51
CA TYR A 284 -1.76 -25.81 -12.12
C TYR A 284 -1.05 -27.15 -12.05
N HIS A 285 0.00 -27.23 -11.24
CA HIS A 285 0.68 -28.49 -10.95
C HIS A 285 1.19 -28.51 -9.52
N SER A 286 0.77 -29.51 -8.74
CA SER A 286 1.24 -29.76 -7.38
C SER A 286 2.13 -31.00 -7.35
N GLY A 287 3.40 -30.82 -6.97
CA GLY A 287 4.32 -31.94 -6.75
C GLY A 287 4.01 -32.77 -5.49
N ARG A 288 3.01 -32.37 -4.69
CA ARG A 288 2.48 -33.19 -3.59
C ARG A 288 1.45 -34.20 -4.07
N ASP A 289 0.65 -33.80 -5.05
CA ASP A 289 -0.47 -34.59 -5.59
C ASP A 289 -0.06 -35.38 -6.85
N GLY A 290 1.23 -35.30 -7.23
CA GLY A 290 1.78 -35.92 -8.43
C GLY A 290 3.31 -36.02 -8.43
N LEU A 291 3.87 -36.32 -9.60
CA LEU A 291 5.32 -36.40 -9.79
C LEU A 291 5.96 -35.01 -9.70
N LYS A 292 7.03 -34.88 -8.91
CA LYS A 292 7.82 -33.64 -8.86
C LYS A 292 8.40 -33.33 -10.23
N LYS A 293 8.30 -32.07 -10.65
CA LYS A 293 8.92 -31.56 -11.87
C LYS A 293 10.17 -30.76 -11.54
N SER A 294 11.21 -30.91 -12.35
CA SER A 294 12.40 -30.06 -12.31
C SER A 294 12.09 -28.65 -12.84
N PRO A 295 12.96 -27.65 -12.58
CA PRO A 295 12.83 -26.33 -13.18
C PRO A 295 12.75 -26.36 -14.72
N SER A 296 13.53 -27.21 -15.39
CA SER A 296 13.50 -27.35 -16.86
C SER A 296 12.15 -27.90 -17.34
N GLN A 297 11.60 -28.90 -16.65
CA GLN A 297 10.27 -29.43 -16.97
C GLN A 297 9.19 -28.36 -16.79
N TYR A 298 9.27 -27.51 -15.76
CA TYR A 298 8.34 -26.39 -15.64
C TYR A 298 8.49 -25.34 -16.75
N VAL A 299 9.69 -25.15 -17.29
CA VAL A 299 9.90 -24.27 -18.46
C VAL A 299 9.26 -24.87 -19.72
N GLU A 300 9.38 -26.17 -19.94
CA GLU A 300 8.68 -26.86 -21.04
C GLU A 300 7.15 -26.71 -20.92
N GLU A 301 6.60 -26.87 -19.71
CA GLU A 301 5.17 -26.66 -19.45
C GLU A 301 4.76 -25.20 -19.66
N PHE A 302 5.60 -24.26 -19.23
CA PHE A 302 5.38 -22.83 -19.49
C PHE A 302 5.33 -22.55 -20.98
N GLN A 303 6.24 -23.12 -21.78
CA GLN A 303 6.25 -22.93 -23.24
C GLN A 303 5.00 -23.51 -23.91
N LYS A 304 4.52 -24.68 -23.45
CA LYS A 304 3.25 -25.28 -23.90
C LYS A 304 2.06 -24.38 -23.55
N PHE A 305 2.00 -23.92 -22.30
CA PHE A 305 0.97 -22.99 -21.83
C PHE A 305 1.02 -21.67 -22.61
N TYR A 306 2.20 -21.12 -22.85
CA TYR A 306 2.37 -19.88 -23.61
C TYR A 306 1.88 -20.04 -25.06
N SER A 307 2.21 -21.16 -25.71
CA SER A 307 1.95 -21.38 -27.13
C SER A 307 0.53 -21.81 -27.46
N ARG A 308 -0.27 -22.28 -26.47
CA ARG A 308 -1.68 -22.65 -26.68
C ARG A 308 -2.62 -21.45 -26.83
N HIS A 309 -2.09 -20.24 -26.67
CA HIS A 309 -2.86 -18.99 -26.70
C HIS A 309 -2.43 -18.10 -27.87
N SER A 310 -3.41 -17.51 -28.55
CA SER A 310 -3.17 -16.56 -29.64
C SER A 310 -3.02 -15.10 -29.18
N TRP A 311 -3.20 -14.82 -27.88
CA TRP A 311 -3.09 -13.47 -27.35
C TRP A 311 -1.62 -13.03 -27.21
N PRO A 312 -1.29 -11.78 -27.58
CA PRO A 312 0.05 -11.25 -27.38
C PRO A 312 0.29 -10.97 -25.88
N ILE A 313 1.21 -11.74 -25.29
CA ILE A 313 1.64 -11.52 -23.89
C ILE A 313 2.59 -10.32 -23.84
N GLU A 314 2.27 -9.31 -23.01
CA GLU A 314 3.14 -8.14 -22.79
C GLU A 314 4.17 -8.39 -21.69
N TYR A 315 3.77 -9.08 -20.62
CA TYR A 315 4.60 -9.34 -19.45
C TYR A 315 4.40 -10.75 -18.90
N ILE A 316 5.51 -11.33 -18.44
CA ILE A 316 5.56 -12.55 -17.64
C ILE A 316 6.02 -12.11 -16.24
N LEU A 317 5.08 -12.07 -15.29
CA LEU A 317 5.27 -11.54 -13.95
C LEU A 317 5.53 -12.68 -12.97
N ILE A 318 6.75 -12.72 -12.43
CA ILE A 318 7.22 -13.81 -11.57
C ILE A 318 7.48 -13.27 -10.17
N ASP A 319 7.19 -14.06 -9.12
CA ASP A 319 7.62 -13.73 -7.76
C ASP A 319 9.16 -13.51 -7.72
N PRO A 320 9.64 -12.36 -7.22
CA PRO A 320 11.08 -12.10 -7.04
C PRO A 320 11.85 -13.18 -6.26
N SER A 321 11.17 -14.00 -5.46
CA SER A 321 11.80 -15.12 -4.73
C SER A 321 12.20 -16.30 -5.65
N ALA A 322 11.59 -16.43 -6.83
CA ALA A 322 11.79 -17.55 -7.76
C ALA A 322 12.98 -17.36 -8.71
N GLN A 323 14.15 -16.97 -8.17
CA GLN A 323 15.33 -16.60 -8.98
C GLN A 323 15.83 -17.74 -9.87
N ALA A 324 15.90 -18.97 -9.34
CA ALA A 324 16.39 -20.13 -10.09
C ALA A 324 15.50 -20.46 -11.30
N PHE A 325 14.17 -20.46 -11.10
CA PHE A 325 13.22 -20.66 -12.20
C PHE A 325 13.27 -19.51 -13.21
N THR A 326 13.37 -18.26 -12.73
CA THR A 326 13.50 -17.08 -13.60
C THR A 326 14.74 -17.18 -14.49
N LEU A 327 15.87 -17.61 -13.93
CA LEU A 327 17.11 -17.81 -14.70
C LEU A 327 16.97 -18.92 -15.73
N GLN A 328 16.36 -20.06 -15.35
CA GLN A 328 16.11 -21.17 -16.27
C GLN A 328 15.21 -20.73 -17.44
N LEU A 329 14.08 -20.10 -17.13
CA LEU A 329 13.13 -19.58 -18.12
C LEU A 329 13.80 -18.55 -19.05
N TYR A 330 14.60 -17.65 -18.49
CA TYR A 330 15.37 -16.70 -19.27
C TYR A 330 16.39 -17.39 -20.19
N SER A 331 17.01 -18.50 -19.76
CA SER A 331 17.99 -19.20 -20.59
C SER A 331 17.39 -19.93 -21.79
N GLU A 332 16.11 -20.33 -21.71
CA GLU A 332 15.46 -21.20 -22.69
C GLU A 332 14.43 -20.50 -23.59
N LEU A 333 13.81 -19.39 -23.17
CA LEU A 333 12.88 -18.66 -24.03
C LEU A 333 13.59 -18.00 -25.23
N PRO A 334 12.91 -17.64 -26.33
CA PRO A 334 13.51 -16.81 -27.38
C PRO A 334 13.80 -15.37 -26.89
N PRO A 335 14.80 -14.64 -27.45
CA PRO A 335 15.12 -13.27 -27.02
C PRO A 335 13.93 -12.29 -27.05
N THR A 336 13.00 -12.46 -28.00
CA THR A 336 11.78 -11.64 -28.12
C THR A 336 10.81 -11.81 -26.96
N GLU A 337 10.87 -12.95 -26.28
CA GLU A 337 10.03 -13.33 -25.14
C GLU A 337 10.72 -13.08 -23.80
N ARG A 338 12.04 -13.32 -23.71
CA ARG A 338 12.84 -13.03 -22.50
C ARG A 338 12.68 -11.60 -22.00
N ARG A 339 12.60 -10.62 -22.92
CA ARG A 339 12.41 -9.19 -22.59
C ARG A 339 11.08 -8.87 -21.88
N LYS A 340 10.13 -9.81 -21.88
CA LYS A 340 8.81 -9.68 -21.23
C LYS A 340 8.83 -10.15 -19.77
N ILE A 341 9.88 -10.86 -19.35
CA ILE A 341 10.04 -11.29 -17.96
C ILE A 341 10.28 -10.06 -17.09
N ALA A 342 9.45 -9.89 -16.06
CA ALA A 342 9.58 -8.80 -15.10
C ALA A 342 9.27 -9.29 -13.68
N PRO A 343 9.96 -8.72 -12.66
CA PRO A 343 9.63 -9.02 -11.27
C PRO A 343 8.24 -8.48 -10.95
N SER A 344 7.42 -9.29 -10.28
CA SER A 344 6.14 -8.86 -9.76
C SER A 344 6.31 -7.98 -8.51
N LYS A 345 5.29 -7.15 -8.24
CA LYS A 345 5.12 -6.55 -6.92
C LYS A 345 4.38 -7.55 -6.04
N ASN A 346 5.05 -8.06 -5.01
CA ASN A 346 4.53 -9.15 -4.17
C ASN A 346 3.98 -8.69 -2.80
N ASP A 347 3.75 -7.38 -2.60
CA ASP A 347 3.09 -6.86 -1.39
C ASP A 347 1.72 -7.54 -1.19
N VAL A 348 1.60 -8.35 -0.13
CA VAL A 348 0.43 -9.23 0.10
C VAL A 348 -0.85 -8.41 0.33
N ILE A 349 -0.91 -7.62 1.40
CA ILE A 349 -2.13 -6.87 1.77
C ILE A 349 -2.55 -5.86 0.69
N PRO A 350 -1.67 -4.98 0.17
CA PRO A 350 -2.05 -4.09 -0.93
C PRO A 350 -2.46 -4.81 -2.21
N GLY A 351 -1.92 -6.01 -2.45
CA GLY A 351 -2.30 -6.87 -3.57
C GLY A 351 -3.70 -7.44 -3.39
N ILE A 352 -4.01 -8.00 -2.21
CA ILE A 352 -5.35 -8.48 -1.85
C ILE A 352 -6.38 -7.36 -2.00
N GLU A 353 -6.10 -6.18 -1.45
CA GLU A 353 -6.99 -5.01 -1.58
C GLU A 353 -7.25 -4.63 -3.04
N THR A 354 -6.25 -4.80 -3.92
CA THR A 354 -6.40 -4.49 -5.35
C THR A 354 -7.32 -5.47 -6.05
N VAL A 355 -7.19 -6.77 -5.76
CA VAL A 355 -8.07 -7.82 -6.30
C VAL A 355 -9.49 -7.65 -5.75
N ALA A 356 -9.63 -7.48 -4.43
CA ALA A 356 -10.93 -7.25 -3.78
C ALA A 356 -11.67 -6.04 -4.38
N SER A 357 -10.96 -4.94 -4.67
CA SER A 357 -11.56 -3.76 -5.29
C SER A 357 -12.00 -4.00 -6.74
N LEU A 358 -11.30 -4.86 -7.49
CA LEU A 358 -11.72 -5.26 -8.83
C LEU A 358 -13.01 -6.07 -8.79
N ILE A 359 -13.11 -7.02 -7.87
CA ILE A 359 -14.30 -7.86 -7.67
C ILE A 359 -15.48 -6.98 -7.24
N GLU A 360 -15.32 -6.19 -6.17
CA GLU A 360 -16.40 -5.35 -5.64
C GLU A 360 -16.97 -4.35 -6.65
N SER A 361 -16.12 -3.85 -7.56
CA SER A 361 -16.54 -2.87 -8.57
C SER A 361 -17.06 -3.49 -9.87
N ASP A 362 -17.35 -4.80 -9.91
CA ASP A 362 -17.75 -5.56 -11.11
C ASP A 362 -16.76 -5.36 -12.29
N ARG A 363 -15.47 -5.24 -11.95
CA ARG A 363 -14.37 -5.12 -12.92
C ARG A 363 -13.44 -6.33 -12.87
N PHE A 364 -13.95 -7.46 -12.40
CA PHE A 364 -13.26 -8.74 -12.35
C PHE A 364 -14.13 -9.81 -13.01
N SER A 365 -13.51 -10.74 -13.71
CA SER A 365 -14.15 -12.02 -14.01
C SER A 365 -13.11 -13.12 -14.21
N VAL A 366 -13.56 -14.36 -14.12
CA VAL A 366 -12.74 -15.56 -14.30
C VAL A 366 -13.46 -16.55 -15.21
N GLN A 367 -12.70 -17.23 -16.06
CA GLN A 367 -13.21 -18.30 -16.90
C GLN A 367 -13.64 -19.52 -16.07
N SER A 368 -14.80 -20.12 -16.38
CA SER A 368 -15.34 -21.32 -15.71
C SER A 368 -14.38 -22.51 -15.71
N ARG A 369 -13.45 -22.55 -16.67
CA ARG A 369 -12.40 -23.58 -16.77
C ARG A 369 -11.32 -23.48 -15.67
N CYS A 370 -11.17 -22.32 -15.02
CA CYS A 370 -10.12 -22.07 -14.02
C CYS A 370 -10.52 -22.65 -12.65
N LYS A 371 -10.60 -23.98 -12.58
CA LYS A 371 -11.16 -24.71 -11.43
C LYS A 371 -10.34 -24.51 -10.15
N HIS A 372 -9.02 -24.52 -10.24
CA HIS A 372 -8.18 -24.36 -9.05
C HIS A 372 -8.29 -22.93 -8.50
N PHE A 373 -8.39 -21.93 -9.36
CA PHE A 373 -8.70 -20.57 -8.91
C PHE A 373 -10.05 -20.49 -8.19
N LEU A 374 -11.09 -21.13 -8.73
CA LEU A 374 -12.43 -21.14 -8.13
C LEU A 374 -12.44 -21.87 -6.78
N GLU A 375 -11.67 -22.94 -6.63
CA GLU A 375 -11.51 -23.63 -5.34
C GLU A 375 -10.77 -22.73 -4.32
N GLU A 376 -9.65 -22.12 -4.73
CA GLU A 376 -8.83 -21.30 -3.85
C GLU A 376 -9.55 -20.03 -3.38
N ILE A 377 -10.27 -19.34 -4.26
CA ILE A 377 -10.90 -18.04 -3.93
C ILE A 377 -11.92 -18.16 -2.78
N HIS A 378 -12.60 -19.30 -2.68
CA HIS A 378 -13.57 -19.60 -1.61
C HIS A 378 -12.90 -20.09 -0.32
N ALA A 379 -11.72 -20.71 -0.43
CA ALA A 379 -10.98 -21.27 0.71
C ALA A 379 -9.97 -20.30 1.34
N TYR A 380 -9.64 -19.20 0.68
CA TYR A 380 -8.59 -18.28 1.12
C TYR A 380 -9.03 -17.40 2.29
N THR A 381 -8.48 -17.68 3.48
CA THR A 381 -8.90 -17.06 4.75
C THR A 381 -7.81 -16.22 5.44
N TRP A 382 -8.23 -15.33 6.34
CA TRP A 382 -7.34 -14.64 7.26
C TRP A 382 -6.75 -15.57 8.34
N ASP A 383 -5.49 -15.38 8.72
CA ASP A 383 -4.84 -16.13 9.80
C ASP A 383 -5.24 -15.55 11.16
N GLU A 384 -6.16 -16.23 11.85
CA GLU A 384 -6.65 -15.84 13.18
C GLU A 384 -5.53 -15.65 14.20
N LYS A 385 -4.50 -16.52 14.20
CA LYS A 385 -3.38 -16.41 15.14
C LYS A 385 -2.52 -15.18 14.84
N ALA A 386 -2.37 -14.82 13.57
CA ALA A 386 -1.69 -13.57 13.19
C ALA A 386 -2.50 -12.35 13.65
N GLN A 387 -3.83 -12.36 13.48
CA GLN A 387 -4.71 -11.30 13.96
C GLN A 387 -4.62 -11.13 15.48
N GLU A 388 -4.51 -12.22 16.24
CA GLU A 388 -4.32 -12.17 17.68
C GLU A 388 -3.05 -11.42 18.11
N ARG A 389 -1.99 -11.46 17.28
CA ARG A 389 -0.74 -10.72 17.46
C ARG A 389 -0.78 -9.31 16.86
N GLY A 390 -1.91 -8.88 16.29
CA GLY A 390 -2.07 -7.58 15.65
C GLY A 390 -1.52 -7.50 14.23
N GLU A 391 -1.29 -8.64 13.58
CA GLU A 391 -0.78 -8.74 12.21
C GLU A 391 -1.89 -9.14 11.23
N ASP A 392 -2.04 -8.38 10.15
CA ASP A 392 -2.90 -8.79 9.04
C ASP A 392 -2.13 -9.69 8.08
N ARG A 393 -2.51 -10.97 8.03
CA ARG A 393 -1.90 -11.94 7.12
C ARG A 393 -2.90 -13.04 6.73
N PRO A 394 -2.91 -13.48 5.46
CA PRO A 394 -3.66 -14.65 5.03
C PRO A 394 -3.01 -15.96 5.51
N THR A 395 -3.81 -17.02 5.61
CA THR A 395 -3.31 -18.39 5.73
C THR A 395 -2.53 -18.78 4.48
N LYS A 396 -1.35 -19.41 4.62
CA LYS A 396 -0.54 -19.92 3.50
C LYS A 396 -1.03 -21.29 3.02
N GLN A 397 -2.31 -21.36 2.65
CA GLN A 397 -2.98 -22.54 2.14
C GLN A 397 -3.95 -22.09 1.05
N HIS A 398 -4.05 -22.85 -0.03
CA HIS A 398 -4.96 -22.55 -1.15
C HIS A 398 -4.75 -21.12 -1.69
N ASP A 399 -3.50 -20.73 -1.92
CA ASP A 399 -3.11 -19.36 -2.27
C ASP A 399 -2.31 -19.22 -3.56
N HIS A 400 -2.04 -20.31 -4.29
CA HIS A 400 -1.06 -20.32 -5.37
C HIS A 400 -1.56 -19.64 -6.65
N THR A 401 -2.79 -19.93 -7.07
CA THR A 401 -3.42 -19.26 -8.21
C THR A 401 -3.77 -17.82 -7.86
N LEU A 402 -4.21 -17.58 -6.62
CA LEU A 402 -4.56 -16.26 -6.11
C LEU A 402 -3.33 -15.34 -6.05
N ASP A 403 -2.18 -15.87 -5.65
CA ASP A 403 -0.92 -15.14 -5.62
C ASP A 403 -0.45 -14.75 -7.03
N ALA A 404 -0.51 -15.68 -7.99
CA ALA A 404 -0.20 -15.37 -9.39
C ALA A 404 -1.13 -14.30 -9.97
N VAL A 405 -2.45 -14.37 -9.71
CA VAL A 405 -3.41 -13.33 -10.12
C VAL A 405 -3.13 -11.98 -9.42
N ARG A 406 -2.82 -12.02 -8.12
CA ARG A 406 -2.44 -10.84 -7.32
C ARG A 406 -1.20 -10.16 -7.88
N TYR A 407 -0.19 -10.91 -8.31
CA TYR A 407 1.01 -10.38 -8.97
C TYR A 407 0.66 -9.59 -10.22
N CYS A 408 -0.22 -10.11 -11.08
CA CYS A 408 -0.72 -9.41 -12.26
C CYS A 408 -1.49 -8.14 -11.88
N ALA A 409 -2.53 -8.29 -11.05
CA ALA A 409 -3.42 -7.20 -10.67
C ALA A 409 -2.65 -6.04 -10.02
N TYR A 410 -1.79 -6.34 -9.03
CA TYR A 410 -1.11 -5.31 -8.25
C TYR A 410 0.07 -4.66 -8.98
N THR A 411 0.82 -5.42 -9.80
CA THR A 411 1.92 -4.84 -10.58
C THR A 411 1.39 -3.85 -11.62
N LEU A 412 0.27 -4.18 -12.26
CA LEU A 412 -0.27 -3.49 -13.42
C LEU A 412 -1.44 -2.56 -13.13
N LYS A 413 -1.84 -2.39 -11.85
CA LYS A 413 -2.97 -1.53 -11.44
C LYS A 413 -3.02 -0.13 -12.02
N HIS A 414 -1.88 0.43 -12.40
CA HIS A 414 -1.79 1.75 -13.02
C HIS A 414 -2.52 1.84 -14.38
N LEU A 415 -2.78 0.71 -15.05
CA LEU A 415 -3.46 0.64 -16.34
C LEU A 415 -4.95 0.97 -16.26
N TRP A 416 -5.61 0.69 -15.13
CA TRP A 416 -7.05 0.94 -14.93
C TRP A 416 -7.38 1.93 -13.80
N MET A 417 -6.39 2.35 -13.00
CA MET A 417 -6.60 3.42 -12.00
C MET A 417 -6.49 4.84 -12.56
N ARG A 418 -5.98 5.01 -13.78
CA ARG A 418 -5.81 6.33 -14.44
C ARG A 418 -6.92 6.70 -15.41
N ARG A 419 -7.96 5.87 -15.53
CA ARG A 419 -9.12 6.12 -16.38
C ARG A 419 -10.29 6.65 -15.57
#